data_AF-A0A953WNK5-F1
#
_entry.id   AF-A0A953WNK5-F1
#
_cell.length_a   1.000
_cell.length_b   1.000
_cell.length_c   1.000
_cell.angle_alpha   90.00
_cell.angle_beta   90.00
_cell.angle_gamma   90.00
#
_symmetry.space_group_name_H-M   'P 1'
#
loop_
_entity.id
_entity.type
_entity.pdbx_description
1 polymer ?
#
loop_
_entity_poly.entity_id
_entity_poly.type
_entity_poly.pdbx_seq_one_letter_code
_entity_poly.pdbx_strand_id
1 'polypeptide(L)' 'AKRQLERKAAGRRSTSSLPVAIELLLSRPIVSAHMVAKAARITPRGALNLMGELGVREITGRGRYRAWGIL' A
#
# COMPACT_ATOMS: atom_id res chain seq x y z
N ALA A 1 5.34 -6.22 11.73
CA ALA A 1 4.62 -5.72 10.54
C ALA A 1 4.90 -6.50 9.25
N LYS A 2 6.16 -6.59 8.76
CA LYS A 2 6.52 -7.22 7.47
C LYS A 2 5.90 -8.62 7.23
N ARG A 3 6.11 -9.56 8.15
CA ARG A 3 5.53 -10.93 8.06
C ARG A 3 4.00 -10.97 8.01
N GLN A 4 3.29 -10.00 8.57
CA GLN A 4 1.82 -9.92 8.50
C GLN A 4 1.35 -9.43 7.13
N LEU A 5 2.02 -8.42 6.57
CA LEU A 5 1.76 -7.93 5.21
C LEU A 5 2.07 -9.01 4.17
N GLU A 6 3.18 -9.72 4.35
CA GLU A 6 3.57 -10.86 3.49
C GLU A 6 2.58 -12.03 3.59
N ARG A 7 2.04 -12.36 4.77
CA ARG A 7 0.99 -13.38 4.92
C ARG A 7 -0.33 -12.99 4.24
N LYS A 8 -0.73 -11.71 4.33
CA LYS A 8 -1.92 -11.20 3.59
C LYS A 8 -1.70 -11.21 2.08
N ALA A 9 -0.46 -11.06 1.63
CA ALA A 9 -0.06 -11.17 0.23
C ALA A 9 -0.01 -12.62 -0.28
N ALA A 10 0.43 -13.57 0.56
CA ALA A 10 0.65 -14.97 0.17
C ALA A 10 -0.61 -15.71 -0.31
N GLY A 11 -1.80 -15.28 0.12
CA GLY A 11 -3.08 -15.85 -0.33
C GLY A 11 -3.67 -15.21 -1.58
N ARG A 12 -3.06 -14.16 -2.14
CA ARG A 12 -3.59 -13.42 -3.29
C ARG A 12 -2.70 -13.65 -4.50
N ARG A 13 -3.33 -14.02 -5.62
CA ARG A 13 -2.69 -14.18 -6.94
C ARG A 13 -1.64 -13.09 -7.13
N SER A 14 -0.42 -13.50 -7.44
CA SER A 14 0.76 -12.69 -7.73
C SER A 14 0.52 -11.70 -8.87
N THR A 15 -0.30 -10.68 -8.62
CA THR A 15 -0.36 -9.49 -9.45
C THR A 15 0.83 -8.64 -9.03
N SER A 16 1.62 -8.20 -10.00
CA SER A 16 2.91 -7.51 -9.81
C SER A 16 2.81 -6.22 -8.97
N SER A 17 1.61 -5.75 -8.64
CA SER A 17 1.35 -4.55 -7.86
C SER A 17 1.42 -4.74 -6.35
N LEU A 18 1.08 -5.93 -5.83
CA LEU A 18 0.95 -6.15 -4.38
C LEU A 18 2.31 -6.27 -3.67
N PRO A 19 3.29 -7.05 -4.17
CA PRO A 19 4.63 -7.07 -3.60
C PRO A 19 5.31 -5.69 -3.65
N VAL A 20 5.13 -4.95 -4.75
CA VAL A 20 5.71 -3.62 -4.95
C VAL A 20 5.17 -2.62 -3.93
N ALA A 21 3.86 -2.65 -3.63
CA ALA A 21 3.28 -1.78 -2.63
C ALA A 21 3.78 -2.08 -1.21
N ILE A 22 4.00 -3.38 -0.89
CA ILE A 22 4.55 -3.80 0.40
C ILE A 22 6.01 -3.34 0.55
N GLU A 23 6.85 -3.52 -0.46
CA GLU A 23 8.23 -3.03 -0.45
C GLU A 23 8.29 -1.51 -0.29
N LEU A 24 7.39 -0.79 -0.96
CA LEU A 24 7.31 0.66 -0.84
C LEU A 24 6.94 1.11 0.57
N LEU A 25 6.03 0.39 1.23
CA LEU A 25 5.64 0.65 2.62
C LEU A 25 6.72 0.29 3.63
N LEU A 26 7.52 -0.73 3.36
CA LEU A 26 8.63 -1.14 4.22
C LEU A 26 9.85 -0.22 4.07
N SER A 27 10.05 0.39 2.91
CA SER A 27 11.19 1.26 2.63
C SER A 27 10.98 2.70 3.09
N ARG A 28 9.74 3.12 3.38
CA ARG A 28 9.39 4.52 3.64
C ARG A 28 8.44 4.64 4.84
N PRO A 29 8.68 5.60 5.74
CA PRO A 29 7.81 5.80 6.91
C PRO A 29 6.40 6.26 6.52
N ILE A 30 6.25 6.95 5.38
CA ILE A 30 4.99 7.47 4.87
C ILE A 30 4.92 7.28 3.35
N VAL A 31 3.79 6.75 2.87
CA VAL A 31 3.53 6.49 1.45
C VAL A 31 2.15 7.01 1.06
N SER A 32 2.04 7.71 -0.07
CA SER A 32 0.75 8.16 -0.62
C SER A 32 0.21 7.22 -1.71
N ALA A 33 -1.07 7.32 -2.02
CA ALA A 33 -1.70 6.51 -3.06
C ALA A 33 -1.07 6.73 -4.45
N HIS A 34 -0.64 7.97 -4.75
CA HIS A 34 0.04 8.29 -6.00
C HIS A 34 1.43 7.64 -6.09
N MET A 35 2.14 7.52 -4.96
CA MET A 35 3.44 6.84 -4.92
C MET A 35 3.28 5.34 -5.20
N VAL A 36 2.28 4.71 -4.57
CA VAL A 36 1.94 3.30 -4.82
C VAL A 36 1.50 3.10 -6.27
N ALA A 37 0.61 3.96 -6.78
CA ALA A 37 0.13 3.91 -8.15
C ALA A 37 1.26 3.96 -9.17
N LYS A 38 2.21 4.88 -8.98
CA LYS A 38 3.40 5.03 -9.83
C LYS A 38 4.30 3.80 -9.75
N ALA A 39 4.58 3.30 -8.54
CA ALA A 39 5.48 2.15 -8.35
C ALA A 39 4.88 0.86 -8.92
N ALA A 40 3.61 0.60 -8.63
CA ALA A 40 2.90 -0.59 -9.09
C ALA A 40 2.33 -0.49 -10.51
N ARG A 41 2.49 0.66 -11.19
CA ARG A 41 1.91 0.96 -12.52
C ARG A 41 0.40 0.69 -12.60
N ILE A 42 -0.32 1.08 -11.57
CA ILE A 42 -1.78 0.96 -11.48
C ILE A 42 -2.43 2.35 -11.39
N THR A 43 -3.75 2.42 -11.54
CA THR A 43 -4.48 3.67 -11.34
C THR A 43 -4.44 4.11 -9.86
N PRO A 44 -4.56 5.42 -9.57
CA PRO A 44 -4.67 5.91 -8.19
C PRO A 44 -5.82 5.24 -7.41
N ARG A 45 -6.95 4.96 -8.08
CA ARG A 45 -8.09 4.23 -7.50
C ARG A 45 -7.70 2.79 -7.15
N GLY A 46 -6.95 2.10 -8.01
CA GLY A 46 -6.41 0.77 -7.74
C GLY A 46 -5.45 0.77 -6.56
N ALA A 47 -4.59 1.79 -6.43
CA ALA A 47 -3.71 1.95 -5.29
C ALA A 47 -4.50 2.17 -3.98
N LEU A 48 -5.55 2.98 -4.00
CA LEU A 48 -6.43 3.17 -2.83
C LEU A 48 -7.07 1.87 -2.36
N ASN A 49 -7.62 1.07 -3.29
CA ASN A 49 -8.21 -0.23 -2.96
C ASN A 49 -7.16 -1.18 -2.35
N LEU A 50 -5.99 -1.26 -2.97
CA LEU A 50 -4.89 -2.10 -2.51
C LEU A 50 -4.41 -1.72 -1.10
N MET A 51 -4.32 -0.42 -0.80
CA MET A 51 -3.96 0.07 0.53
C MET A 51 -5.03 -0.24 1.58
N GLY A 52 -6.32 -0.10 1.23
CA GLY A 52 -7.43 -0.50 2.10
C GLY A 52 -7.42 -1.99 2.41
N GLU A 53 -7.10 -2.82 1.41
CA GLU A 53 -7.01 -4.27 1.55
C GLU A 53 -5.82 -4.74 2.40
N LEU A 54 -4.68 -4.05 2.32
CA LEU A 54 -3.52 -4.31 3.18
C LEU A 54 -3.82 -3.98 4.65
N GLY A 55 -4.81 -3.13 4.92
CA GLY A 55 -5.21 -2.71 6.26
C GLY A 55 -4.16 -1.83 6.93
N VAL A 56 -3.39 -1.09 6.14
CA VAL A 56 -2.43 -0.11 6.64
C VAL A 56 -3.17 1.10 7.19
N ARG A 57 -2.67 1.65 8.30
CA ARG A 57 -3.32 2.77 8.98
C ARG A 57 -3.07 4.06 8.20
N GLU A 58 -4.15 4.75 7.86
CA GLU A 58 -4.08 6.10 7.32
C GLU A 58 -3.57 7.03 8.43
N ILE A 59 -2.44 7.70 8.16
CA ILE A 59 -1.80 8.62 9.11
C ILE A 59 -2.37 10.03 8.95
N THR A 60 -2.69 10.42 7.71
CA THR A 60 -3.19 11.76 7.40
C THR A 60 -4.72 11.78 7.45
N GLY A 61 -5.33 12.16 8.57
CA GLY A 61 -6.79 12.29 8.71
C GLY A 61 -7.45 13.44 7.93
N ARG A 62 -7.00 13.76 6.70
CA ARG A 62 -7.37 14.97 5.94
C ARG A 62 -7.84 14.71 4.51
N GLY A 63 -8.81 13.80 4.34
CA GLY A 63 -9.65 13.75 3.14
C GLY A 63 -8.92 13.41 1.83
N ARG A 64 -8.66 14.40 0.97
CA ARG A 64 -8.16 14.22 -0.42
C ARG A 64 -6.70 13.76 -0.49
N TYR A 65 -5.88 14.09 0.52
CA TYR A 65 -4.49 13.66 0.61
C TYR A 65 -4.35 12.60 1.69
N ARG A 66 -4.38 11.35 1.25
CA ARG A 66 -4.22 10.18 2.10
C ARG A 66 -2.81 9.62 1.99
N ALA A 67 -2.19 9.41 3.15
CA ALA A 67 -0.92 8.75 3.29
C ALA A 67 -0.99 7.72 4.42
N TRP A 68 -0.26 6.63 4.23
CA TRP A 68 -0.23 5.47 5.09
C TRP A 68 1.20 5.21 5.53
N GLY A 69 1.34 4.69 6.74
CA GLY A 69 2.61 4.18 7.24
C GLY A 69 2.41 2.89 7.99
N ILE A 70 3.52 2.19 8.18
CA ILE A 70 3.61 1.02 9.04
C ILE A 70 4.05 1.52 10.41
N LEU A 71 3.08 1.79 11.30
CA LEU A 71 3.36 1.92 12.74
C LEU A 71 3.45 0.52 13.36
#